data_AF-A0AAJ5ZJH1-F1
#
_entry.id   AF-A0AAJ5ZJH1-F1
#
_cell.length_a   1.000
_cell.length_b   1.000
_cell.length_c   1.000
_cell.angle_alpha   90.00
_cell.angle_beta   90.00
_cell.angle_gamma   90.00
#
_symmetry.space_group_name_H-M   'P 1'
#
loop_
_entity.id
_entity.type
_entity.pdbx_description
1 polymer ?
#
loop_
_entity_poly.entity_id
_entity_poly.type
_entity_poly.pdbx_seq_one_letter_code
_entity_poly.pdbx_strand_id
1 'polypeptide(L)' 'MQFLKELEEPATVVKMDIEGAEAECIESMLDDGVYRSIGHVLVETHERLSRDLSNRIAALRDRIGREGINNIDWG' A
#
# COMPACT_ATOMS: atom_id res chain seq x y z
N MET A 1 1.00 -0.09 -11.11
CA MET A 1 1.95 0.93 -10.63
C MET A 1 2.35 1.96 -11.69
N GLN A 2 2.35 1.63 -12.99
CA GLN A 2 2.78 2.53 -14.07
C GLN A 2 2.15 3.95 -14.01
N PHE A 3 0.83 4.05 -13.84
CA PHE A 3 0.13 5.34 -13.75
C PHE A 3 0.72 6.29 -12.69
N LEU A 4 1.00 5.80 -11.47
CA LEU A 4 1.57 6.62 -10.39
C LEU A 4 3.01 7.07 -10.69
N LYS A 5 3.76 6.29 -11.47
CA LYS A 5 5.13 6.62 -11.90
C LYS A 5 5.16 7.67 -13.02
N GLU A 6 4.06 7.79 -13.76
CA GLU A 6 3.94 8.67 -14.94
C GLU A 6 3.29 10.03 -14.61
N LEU A 7 2.88 10.26 -13.36
CA LEU A 7 2.39 11.57 -12.94
C LEU A 7 3.51 12.62 -13.12
N GLU A 8 3.16 13.76 -13.75
CA GLU A 8 4.11 14.88 -13.93
C GLU A 8 4.63 15.41 -12.59
N GLU A 9 3.79 15.35 -11.56
CA GLU A 9 4.14 15.69 -10.18
C GLU A 9 3.81 14.50 -9.25
N PRO A 10 4.66 14.22 -8.24
CA PRO A 10 4.38 13.14 -7.30
C PRO A 10 3.09 13.38 -6.50
N ALA A 11 2.30 12.32 -6.30
CA ALA A 11 1.07 12.41 -5.52
C ALA A 11 1.38 12.75 -4.05
N THR A 12 0.76 13.80 -3.52
CA THR A 12 0.89 14.13 -2.10
C THR A 12 0.14 13.13 -1.21
N VAL A 13 -1.03 12.65 -1.67
CA VAL A 13 -1.83 11.65 -0.95
C VAL A 13 -2.42 10.66 -1.95
N VAL A 14 -2.36 9.37 -1.62
CA VAL A 14 -3.08 8.28 -2.30
C VAL A 14 -4.02 7.64 -1.29
N LYS A 15 -5.33 7.64 -1.55
CA LYS A 15 -6.29 6.79 -0.82
C LYS A 15 -6.54 5.52 -1.63
N MET A 16 -6.43 4.37 -0.97
CA MET A 16 -6.70 3.06 -1.52
C MET A 16 -7.85 2.41 -0.75
N ASP A 17 -8.91 2.11 -1.48
CA ASP A 17 -10.11 1.45 -1.00
C ASP A 17 -10.59 0.57 -2.17
N ILE A 18 -10.02 -0.64 -2.25
CA ILE A 18 -10.21 -1.56 -3.37
C ILE A 18 -10.45 -2.94 -2.79
N GLU A 19 -11.72 -3.36 -2.78
CA GLU A 19 -12.14 -4.63 -2.18
C GLU A 19 -11.33 -5.83 -2.69
N GLY A 20 -10.47 -6.38 -1.83
CA GLY A 20 -9.76 -7.64 -2.07
C GLY A 20 -8.45 -7.53 -2.83
N ALA A 21 -8.04 -6.34 -3.28
CA ALA A 21 -6.81 -6.11 -4.04
C ALA A 21 -5.76 -5.29 -3.28
N GLU A 22 -6.02 -4.93 -2.01
CA GLU A 22 -5.17 -4.03 -1.23
C GLU A 22 -3.77 -4.60 -1.03
N ALA A 23 -3.69 -5.87 -0.65
CA ALA A 23 -2.41 -6.54 -0.44
C ALA A 23 -1.55 -6.55 -1.72
N GLU A 24 -2.14 -6.92 -2.86
CA GLU A 24 -1.42 -6.92 -4.15
C GLU A 24 -0.94 -5.52 -4.55
N CYS A 25 -1.78 -4.51 -4.32
CA CYS A 25 -1.44 -3.14 -4.65
C CYS A 25 -0.29 -2.62 -3.78
N ILE A 26 -0.31 -2.90 -2.46
CA ILE A 26 0.75 -2.48 -1.54
C ILE A 26 2.04 -3.28 -1.78
N GLU A 27 1.97 -4.59 -2.01
CA GLU A 27 3.12 -5.40 -2.41
C GLU A 27 3.81 -4.81 -3.64
N SER A 28 3.05 -4.56 -4.70
CA SER A 28 3.57 -3.96 -5.94
C SER A 28 4.15 -2.57 -5.70
N MET A 29 3.50 -1.75 -4.86
CA MET A 29 3.97 -0.40 -4.54
C MET A 29 5.30 -0.41 -3.77
N LEU A 30 5.46 -1.37 -2.84
CA LEU A 30 6.69 -1.56 -2.08
C LEU A 30 7.83 -2.08 -2.96
N ASP A 31 7.55 -3.09 -3.78
CA ASP A 31 8.54 -3.73 -4.65
C ASP A 31 9.04 -2.77 -5.74
N ASP A 32 8.14 -1.96 -6.29
CA ASP A 32 8.49 -0.92 -7.27
C ASP A 32 9.08 0.35 -6.63
N GLY A 33 9.05 0.48 -5.30
CA GLY A 33 9.52 1.66 -4.57
C GLY A 33 8.69 2.93 -4.78
N VAL A 34 7.49 2.82 -5.35
CA VAL A 34 6.61 3.98 -5.66
C VAL A 34 6.22 4.74 -4.41
N TYR A 35 6.08 4.05 -3.27
CA TYR A 35 5.76 4.70 -2.00
C TYR A 35 6.74 5.81 -1.62
N ARG A 36 8.01 5.76 -2.08
CA ARG A 36 9.03 6.76 -1.74
C ARG A 36 8.76 8.13 -2.36
N SER A 37 7.99 8.20 -3.45
CA SER A 37 7.62 9.46 -4.08
C SER A 37 6.27 10.00 -3.62
N ILE A 38 5.50 9.22 -2.83
CA ILE A 38 4.18 9.62 -2.35
C ILE A 38 4.29 10.22 -0.96
N GLY A 39 3.58 11.32 -0.70
CA GLY A 39 3.53 11.92 0.63
C GLY A 39 2.89 11.01 1.68
N HIS A 40 1.64 10.58 1.46
CA HIS A 40 0.92 9.61 2.30
C HIS A 40 0.10 8.61 1.46
N VAL A 41 0.04 7.36 1.92
CA VAL A 41 -0.79 6.30 1.37
C VAL A 41 -1.75 5.84 2.46
N LEU A 42 -3.04 6.10 2.27
CA LEU A 42 -4.10 5.71 3.20
C LEU A 42 -4.79 4.45 2.66
N VAL A 43 -4.74 3.34 3.39
CA VAL A 43 -5.22 2.04 2.92
C VAL A 43 -6.35 1.54 3.81
N GLU A 44 -7.54 1.36 3.24
CA GLU A 44 -8.67 0.71 3.90
C GLU A 44 -8.67 -0.78 3.54
N THR A 45 -8.53 -1.66 4.53
CA THR A 45 -8.36 -3.10 4.28
C THR A 45 -9.67 -3.87 4.41
N HIS A 46 -10.01 -4.64 3.38
CA HIS A 46 -11.14 -5.58 3.41
C HIS A 46 -10.70 -6.98 3.86
N GLU A 47 -9.81 -7.09 4.85
CA GLU A 47 -9.18 -8.34 5.27
C GLU A 47 -10.16 -9.43 5.75
N ARG A 48 -11.39 -9.05 6.12
CA ARG A 48 -12.49 -9.97 6.44
C ARG A 48 -12.96 -10.81 5.24
N LEU A 49 -12.62 -10.42 4.00
CA LEU A 49 -13.05 -11.12 2.79
C LEU A 49 -12.36 -12.49 2.63
N SER A 50 -11.13 -12.66 3.10
CA SER A 50 -10.45 -13.96 3.08
C SER A 50 -9.32 -14.05 4.10
N ARG A 51 -9.05 -15.28 4.57
CA ARG A 51 -7.88 -15.55 5.43
C ARG A 51 -6.56 -15.25 4.74
N ASP A 52 -6.49 -15.46 3.43
CA ASP A 52 -5.30 -15.15 2.64
C ASP A 52 -4.98 -13.66 2.67
N LEU A 53 -5.99 -12.82 2.42
CA LEU A 53 -5.84 -11.37 2.46
C LEU A 53 -5.41 -10.90 3.85
N SER A 54 -6.05 -11.38 4.91
CA SER A 54 -5.66 -11.05 6.29
C SER A 54 -4.20 -11.43 6.59
N ASN A 55 -3.76 -12.62 6.18
CA ASN A 55 -2.36 -13.05 6.35
C ASN A 55 -1.38 -12.15 5.59
N ARG A 56 -1.71 -11.76 4.35
CA ARG A 56 -0.88 -10.88 3.53
C ARG A 56 -0.80 -9.47 4.10
N ILE A 57 -1.92 -8.91 4.56
CA ILE A 57 -1.96 -7.60 5.24
C ILE A 57 -1.10 -7.63 6.51
N ALA A 58 -1.19 -8.68 7.32
CA ALA A 58 -0.35 -8.84 8.52
C ALA A 58 1.15 -8.87 8.15
N ALA A 59 1.53 -9.65 7.14
CA ALA A 59 2.90 -9.73 6.65
C ALA A 59 3.40 -8.37 6.11
N LEU A 60 2.53 -7.59 5.47
CA LEU A 60 2.86 -6.24 4.98
C LEU A 60 3.06 -5.25 6.13
N ARG A 61 2.23 -5.30 7.18
CA ARG A 61 2.42 -4.49 8.40
C ARG A 61 3.78 -4.78 9.04
N ASP A 62 4.17 -6.05 9.15
CA ASP A 62 5.48 -6.45 9.67
C ASP A 62 6.63 -5.97 8.78
N ARG A 63 6.48 -6.10 7.45
CA ARG A 63 7.47 -5.62 6.47
C ARG A 63 7.67 -4.11 6.58
N ILE A 64 6.59 -3.34 6.61
CA ILE A 64 6.60 -1.86 6.74
C ILE A 64 7.29 -1.44 8.03
N GLY A 65 6.95 -2.08 9.15
CA GLY A 65 7.58 -1.80 10.45
C GLY A 65 9.08 -2.11 10.45
N ARG A 66 9.49 -3.24 9.86
CA ARG A 66 10.91 -3.63 9.75
C ARG A 66 11.71 -2.70 8.84
N GLU A 67 11.12 -2.24 7.74
CA GLU A 67 11.76 -1.34 6.77
C GLU A 67 11.70 0.13 7.18
N GLY A 68 10.96 0.47 8.25
CA GLY A 68 10.84 1.84 8.75
C GLY A 68 10.06 2.76 7.80
N ILE A 69 9.08 2.21 7.10
CA ILE A 69 8.23 2.94 6.16
C ILE A 69 7.13 3.65 6.95
N ASN A 70 7.08 4.99 6.87
CA ASN A 70 6.25 5.82 7.75
C ASN A 70 5.11 6.56 7.02
N ASN A 71 4.93 6.31 5.72
CA ASN A 71 3.94 7.01 4.91
C ASN A 71 2.84 6.09 4.37
N ILE A 72 2.68 4.89 4.95
CA ILE A 72 1.58 3.98 4.65
C ILE A 72 0.79 3.79 5.94
N ASP A 73 -0.41 4.36 5.95
CA ASP A 73 -1.33 4.34 7.08
C ASP A 73 -2.47 3.37 6.77
N TRP A 74 -2.70 2.44 7.68
CA TRP A 74 -3.77 1.46 7.60
C TRP A 74 -5.00 1.96 8.35
N GLY A 75 -6.18 1.89 7.73
CA GLY A 75 -7.47 2.11 8.38
C GLY A 75 -7.87 1.03 9.37
#